data_AF-A0A953Q044-F1
#
_entry.id   AF-A0A953Q044-F1
#
_cell.length_a   1.000
_cell.length_b   1.000
_cell.length_c   1.000
_cell.angle_alpha   90.00
_cell.angle_beta   90.00
_cell.angle_gamma   90.00
#
_symmetry.space_group_name_H-M   'P 1'
#
loop_
_entity.id
_entity.type
_entity.pdbx_description
1 polymer ?
#
loop_
_entity_poly.entity_id
_entity_poly.type
_entity_poly.pdbx_seq_one_letter_code
_entity_poly.pdbx_strand_id
1 'polypeptide(L)'
;IVTQWYEGKHCAVCGRLIHEVEWMGHKPALLDPQRRTVHWDAVAAERLPEFFETHAPVCWDCHIAETLRREHPELITERPWRPNS
;
A
#
# COMPACT_ATOMS: atom_id res chain seq x y z
N ILE A 1 5.17 15.59 6.85
CA ILE A 1 4.09 14.76 7.47
C ILE A 1 3.98 13.40 6.78
N VAL A 2 3.47 13.28 5.55
CA VAL A 2 3.30 11.97 4.89
C VAL A 2 4.62 11.22 4.71
N THR A 3 5.63 11.88 4.13
CA THR A 3 6.98 11.30 3.88
C THR A 3 7.64 10.84 5.16
N GLN A 4 7.60 11.68 6.20
CA GLN A 4 8.16 11.39 7.51
C GLN A 4 7.47 10.19 8.16
N TRP A 5 6.16 10.03 7.92
CA TRP A 5 5.46 8.84 8.39
C TRP A 5 5.92 7.59 7.64
N TYR A 6 6.14 7.63 6.32
CA TYR A 6 6.62 6.46 5.57
C TYR A 6 8.10 6.12 5.81
N GLU A 7 8.90 7.05 6.33
CA GLU A 7 10.32 6.89 6.55
C GLU A 7 10.62 5.66 7.44
N GLY A 8 11.47 4.76 6.93
CA GLY A 8 11.87 3.53 7.64
C GLY A 8 10.77 2.46 7.76
N LYS A 9 9.56 2.69 7.22
CA LYS A 9 8.46 1.73 7.31
C LYS A 9 8.54 0.66 6.23
N HIS A 10 8.10 -0.55 6.59
CA HIS A 10 8.02 -1.68 5.68
C HIS A 10 6.57 -1.87 5.22
N CYS A 11 6.40 -2.24 3.94
CA CYS A 11 5.11 -2.54 3.36
C CYS A 11 4.44 -3.70 4.11
N ALA A 12 3.22 -3.51 4.59
CA ALA A 12 2.46 -4.52 5.32
C ALA A 12 2.10 -5.75 4.47
N VAL A 13 2.21 -5.66 3.14
CA VAL A 13 1.88 -6.76 2.21
C VAL A 13 3.13 -7.56 1.81
N CYS A 14 4.16 -6.91 1.29
CA CYS A 14 5.36 -7.59 0.80
C CYS A 14 6.57 -7.54 1.74
N GLY A 15 6.49 -6.81 2.85
CA GLY A 15 7.59 -6.66 3.82
C GLY A 15 8.78 -5.85 3.33
N ARG A 16 8.80 -5.35 2.08
CA ARG A 16 9.90 -4.50 1.58
C ARG A 16 9.87 -3.12 2.25
N LEU A 17 11.05 -2.53 2.45
CA LEU A 17 11.18 -1.14 2.87
C LEU A 17 10.49 -0.23 1.84
N ILE A 18 9.67 0.70 2.32
CA ILE A 18 9.12 1.76 1.48
C ILE A 18 10.20 2.84 1.39
N HIS A 19 10.89 2.89 0.24
CA HIS A 19 11.88 3.93 -0.05
C HIS A 19 11.21 5.30 -0.16
N GLU A 20 12.03 6.36 -0.28
CA GLU A 20 11.55 7.74 -0.45
C GLU A 20 10.36 7.76 -1.40
N VAL A 21 9.25 8.30 -0.91
CA VAL A 21 8.01 8.45 -1.65
C VAL A 21 8.34 9.14 -2.97
N GLU A 22 8.29 8.40 -4.08
CA GLU A 22 8.38 9.00 -5.42
C GLU A 22 7.13 9.85 -5.63
N TRP A 23 7.24 11.14 -5.32
CA TRP A 23 6.14 12.10 -5.34
C TRP A 23 5.50 12.30 -6.72
N MET A 24 6.19 11.89 -7.79
CA MET A 24 5.73 12.09 -9.17
C MET A 24 5.14 10.85 -9.84
N GLY A 25 5.02 9.71 -9.15
CA GLY A 25 4.45 8.51 -9.77
C GLY A 25 4.04 7.44 -8.78
N HIS A 26 5.02 6.76 -8.18
CA HIS A 26 4.78 5.58 -7.35
C HIS A 26 4.56 5.93 -5.89
N LYS A 27 3.54 6.75 -5.65
CA LYS A 27 3.15 7.15 -4.30
C LYS A 27 2.62 5.93 -3.53
N PRO A 28 3.08 5.71 -2.28
CA PRO A 28 2.61 4.60 -1.47
C PRO A 28 1.15 4.80 -1.03
N ALA A 29 0.57 3.78 -0.42
CA ALA A 29 -0.83 3.77 0.01
C ALA A 29 -0.95 3.30 1.46
N LEU A 30 -2.15 3.48 2.01
CA LEU A 30 -2.52 3.05 3.36
C LEU A 30 -3.42 1.82 3.26
N LEU A 31 -3.24 0.85 4.16
CA LEU A 31 -4.09 -0.33 4.31
C LEU A 31 -5.01 -0.15 5.51
N ASP A 32 -6.32 -0.19 5.27
CA ASP A 32 -7.30 -0.15 6.34
C ASP A 32 -7.38 -1.50 7.09
N PRO A 33 -7.99 -1.53 8.30
CA PRO A 33 -8.19 -2.78 9.04
C PRO A 33 -9.05 -3.82 8.32
N GLN A 34 -9.83 -3.41 7.31
CA GLN A 34 -10.63 -4.28 6.45
C GLN A 34 -9.84 -4.77 5.21
N ARG A 35 -8.53 -4.54 5.18
CA ARG A 35 -7.60 -4.93 4.11
C ARG A 35 -7.86 -4.26 2.76
N ARG A 36 -8.45 -3.06 2.76
CA ARG A 36 -8.56 -2.22 1.56
C ARG A 36 -7.45 -1.20 1.54
N THR A 37 -6.80 -1.06 0.40
CA THR A 37 -5.77 -0.05 0.19
C THR A 37 -6.39 1.25 -0.32
N VAL A 38 -6.02 2.38 0.29
CA VAL A 38 -6.41 3.72 -0.15
C VAL A 38 -5.17 4.56 -0.42
N HIS A 39 -5.17 5.25 -1.55
CA HIS A 39 -4.11 6.19 -1.87
C HIS A 39 -4.16 7.38 -0.90
N TRP A 40 -3.04 7.78 -0.29
CA TRP A 40 -3.08 8.84 0.74
C TRP A 40 -3.49 10.20 0.16
N ASP A 41 -3.24 10.49 -1.12
CA ASP A 41 -3.75 11.71 -1.79
C ASP A 41 -5.29 11.76 -1.85
N ALA A 42 -5.98 10.62 -1.73
CA ALA A 42 -7.44 10.56 -1.68
C ALA A 42 -7.98 10.85 -0.27
N VAL A 43 -7.11 10.98 0.73
CA VAL A 43 -7.45 11.32 2.12
C VAL A 43 -7.24 12.81 2.32
N ALA A 44 -8.27 13.49 2.85
CA ALA A 44 -8.15 14.90 3.23
C ALA A 44 -6.98 15.10 4.20
N ALA A 45 -6.18 16.15 4.01
CA ALA A 45 -4.92 16.35 4.73
C ALA A 45 -5.12 16.39 6.26
N GLU A 46 -6.26 16.90 6.71
CA GLU A 46 -6.66 17.01 8.11
C GLU A 46 -6.93 15.65 8.76
N ARG A 47 -7.26 14.64 7.94
CA ARG A 47 -7.55 13.27 8.39
C ARG A 47 -6.35 12.34 8.32
N LEU A 48 -5.27 12.75 7.66
CA LEU A 48 -4.05 11.93 7.56
C LEU A 48 -3.51 11.45 8.92
N PRO A 49 -3.48 12.28 9.99
CA PRO A 49 -3.04 11.81 11.31
C PRO A 49 -3.90 10.65 11.86
N GLU A 50 -5.22 10.75 11.75
CA GLU A 50 -6.17 9.69 12.17
C GLU A 50 -5.92 8.38 11.38
N PHE A 51 -5.67 8.51 10.08
CA PHE A 51 -5.38 7.37 9.23
C PHE A 51 -4.03 6.72 9.61
N PHE A 52 -3.02 7.51 9.93
CA PHE A 52 -1.70 7.03 10.36
C PHE A 52 -1.70 6.24 11.67
N GLU A 53 -2.71 6.44 12.53
CA GLU A 53 -2.88 5.67 13.77
C GLU A 53 -3.51 4.30 13.52
N THR A 54 -4.35 4.19 12.51
CA THR A 54 -5.23 3.02 12.29
C THR A 54 -4.83 2.18 11.09
N HIS A 55 -4.08 2.74 10.14
CA HIS A 55 -3.74 2.10 8.88
C HIS A 55 -2.27 1.67 8.84
N ALA A 56 -2.01 0.59 8.10
CA ALA A 56 -0.67 0.11 7.86
C ALA A 56 -0.10 0.70 6.54
N PRO A 57 1.22 0.89 6.45
CA PRO A 57 1.87 1.39 5.23
C PRO A 57 1.92 0.31 4.14
N VAL A 58 1.68 0.70 2.87
CA VAL A 58 1.72 -0.19 1.70
C VAL A 58 2.48 0.48 0.56
N CYS A 59 3.36 -0.28 -0.11
CA CYS A 59 4.07 0.23 -1.28
C CYS A 59 3.14 0.33 -2.50
N TRP A 60 3.50 1.18 -3.46
CA TRP A 60 2.71 1.41 -4.68
C TRP A 60 2.40 0.10 -5.44
N ASP A 61 3.39 -0.78 -5.67
CA ASP A 61 3.16 -2.06 -6.35
C ASP A 61 2.05 -2.90 -5.69
N CYS A 62 2.10 -3.00 -4.36
CA CYS A 62 1.11 -3.75 -3.60
C CYS A 62 -0.24 -3.05 -3.60
N HIS A 63 -0.27 -1.71 -3.59
CA HIS A 63 -1.51 -0.96 -3.74
C HIS A 63 -2.22 -1.25 -5.06
N ILE A 64 -1.47 -1.24 -6.17
CA ILE A 64 -2.01 -1.56 -7.50
C ILE A 64 -2.49 -3.01 -7.55
N ALA A 65 -1.68 -3.96 -7.04
CA ALA A 65 -2.05 -5.37 -7.01
C ALA A 65 -3.32 -5.64 -6.18
N GLU A 66 -3.44 -5.06 -4.99
CA GLU A 66 -4.64 -5.21 -4.15
C GLU A 66 -5.87 -4.53 -4.76
N THR A 67 -5.68 -3.39 -5.43
CA THR A 67 -6.77 -2.70 -6.14
C THR A 67 -7.27 -3.54 -7.32
N LEU A 68 -6.37 -4.06 -8.16
CA LEU A 68 -6.72 -4.97 -9.25
C LEU A 68 -7.40 -6.24 -8.73
N ARG A 69 -6.89 -6.85 -7.66
CA ARG A 69 -7.53 -8.03 -7.06
C ARG A 69 -8.95 -7.76 -6.59
N ARG A 70 -9.23 -6.57 -6.06
CA ARG A 70 -10.56 -6.19 -5.58
C ARG A 70 -11.51 -5.81 -6.71
N GLU A 71 -11.04 -5.02 -7.66
CA GLU A 71 -11.90 -4.36 -8.67
C GLU A 71 -11.99 -5.15 -9.97
N HIS A 72 -10.94 -5.90 -10.31
CA HIS A 72 -10.81 -6.69 -11.53
C HIS A 72 -10.25 -8.10 -11.25
N PRO A 73 -10.92 -8.90 -10.39
CA PRO A 73 -10.44 -10.24 -10.04
C PRO A 73 -10.26 -11.14 -11.28
N GLU A 74 -10.99 -10.91 -12.36
CA GLU A 74 -10.87 -11.59 -13.65
C GLU A 74 -9.51 -11.40 -14.34
N LEU A 75 -8.77 -10.34 -13.99
CA LEU A 75 -7.44 -10.06 -14.53
C LEU A 75 -6.32 -10.65 -13.66
N ILE A 76 -6.65 -11.22 -12.49
CA ILE A 76 -5.68 -11.84 -11.58
C ILE A 76 -5.53 -13.32 -11.90
N THR A 77 -4.30 -13.73 -12.21
CA THR A 77 -3.92 -15.14 -12.24
C THR A 77 -3.14 -15.51 -10.98
N GLU A 78 -3.74 -16.34 -10.12
CA GLU A 78 -3.02 -16.89 -8.97
C GLU A 78 -2.11 -18.03 -9.44
N ARG A 79 -0.80 -17.89 -9.21
CA ARG A 79 0.14 -19.01 -9.39
C ARG A 79 0.37 -19.69 -8.05
N PRO A 80 0.15 -21.01 -7.95
CA PRO A 80 0.53 -21.74 -6.75
C PRO A 80 2.04 -21.61 -6.54
N TRP A 81 2.42 -21.27 -5.31
CA TRP A 81 3.83 -21.18 -4.93
C TRP A 81 4.48 -22.56 -5.13
N ARG A 82 5.54 -22.61 -5.95
CA ARG A 82 6.40 -23.79 -6.09
C ARG A 82 7.73 -23.46 -5.41
N PRO A 83 8.08 -24.10 -4.28
CA PRO A 83 9.44 -24.02 -3.78
C PRO A 83 10.39 -24.57 -4.82
N ASN A 84 11.50 -23.87 -5.08
CA ASN A 84 12.63 -24.50 -5.76
C ASN A 84 13.16 -25.61 -4.84
N SER A 85 13.00 -26.86 -5.28
CA SER A 85 13.59 -28.06 -4.67
C SER A 85 15.10 -28.07 -4.82
#